data_AF-A0A220UGY6-F1
#
_entry.id   AF-A0A220UGY6-F1
#
_cell.length_a   1.000
_cell.length_b   1.000
_cell.length_c   1.000
_cell.angle_alpha   90.00
_cell.angle_beta   90.00
_cell.angle_gamma   90.00
#
_symmetry.space_group_name_H-M   'P 1'
#
loop_
_entity.id
_entity.type
_entity.pdbx_description
1 polymer ?
#
loop_
_entity_poly.entity_id
_entity_poly.type
_entity_poly.pdbx_seq_one_letter_code
_entity_poly.pdbx_strand_id
1 'polypeptide(L)'
;MIAGGPADERTAAPLDGPSPLLATLVTAAGVVLTVLGVVEAVRTVPADGQVRPMSILVLAAALALGGYSLTRLLQLWVLAESRRRRHAAGAELPEVRWQLLDAHSLHAVWAIGVGASVALMGLLGVWSLLDGHPSGLEPGWPLLLSGGALALLVHLVRGRTSRCWEEAGDVR
;
A
#
# COMPACT_ATOMS: atom_id res chain seq x y z
N MET A 1 -1.56 3.49 -61.46
CA MET A 1 -1.72 4.44 -60.36
C MET A 1 -2.93 4.00 -59.55
N ILE A 2 -2.71 3.12 -58.57
CA ILE A 2 -3.78 2.59 -57.70
C ILE A 2 -3.61 3.29 -56.35
N ALA A 3 -4.67 3.97 -55.93
CA ALA A 3 -4.75 4.77 -54.72
C ALA A 3 -4.47 3.92 -53.47
N GLY A 4 -3.60 4.44 -52.60
CA GLY A 4 -3.38 3.90 -51.27
C GLY A 4 -4.64 4.06 -50.43
N GLY A 5 -5.18 2.94 -49.95
CA GLY A 5 -6.22 2.95 -48.92
C GLY A 5 -5.66 3.55 -47.63
N PRO A 6 -6.50 4.23 -46.82
CA PRO A 6 -6.07 4.82 -45.56
C PRO A 6 -5.47 3.72 -44.69
N ALA A 7 -4.23 3.96 -44.24
CA ALA A 7 -3.60 3.16 -43.22
C ALA A 7 -4.57 3.08 -42.03
N ASP A 8 -4.88 1.84 -41.65
CA ASP A 8 -5.58 1.46 -40.43
C ASP A 8 -4.83 2.12 -39.25
N GLU A 9 -5.25 3.34 -38.91
CA GLU A 9 -4.73 4.17 -37.84
C GLU A 9 -5.15 3.49 -36.54
N ARG A 10 -4.45 2.40 -36.20
CA ARG A 10 -4.58 1.68 -34.93
C ARG A 10 -4.09 2.61 -33.84
N THR A 11 -4.95 3.55 -33.45
CA THR A 11 -4.85 4.27 -32.19
C THR A 11 -4.71 3.21 -31.11
N ALA A 12 -3.51 3.11 -30.54
CA ALA A 12 -3.21 2.12 -29.51
C ALA A 12 -4.22 2.31 -28.36
N ALA A 13 -4.89 1.24 -27.97
CA ALA A 13 -5.89 1.30 -26.91
C ALA A 13 -5.28 1.92 -25.65
N PRO A 14 -6.02 2.79 -24.93
CA PRO A 14 -5.54 3.37 -23.69
C PRO A 14 -5.08 2.28 -22.73
N LEU A 15 -3.97 2.53 -22.03
CA LEU A 15 -3.40 1.54 -21.13
C LEU A 15 -4.34 1.28 -19.95
N ASP A 16 -4.80 0.03 -19.82
CA ASP A 16 -5.53 -0.41 -18.65
C ASP A 16 -4.58 -0.59 -17.46
N GLY A 17 -5.09 -0.30 -16.27
CA GLY A 17 -4.32 -0.38 -15.04
C GLY A 17 -3.84 -1.80 -14.70
N PRO A 18 -2.91 -1.92 -13.75
CA PRO A 18 -2.43 -3.23 -13.31
C PRO A 18 -3.59 -4.06 -12.74
N SER A 19 -3.51 -5.40 -12.87
CA SER A 19 -4.53 -6.30 -12.32
C SER A 19 -4.66 -6.18 -10.79
N PRO A 20 -5.89 -6.16 -10.23
CA PRO A 20 -6.10 -6.07 -8.79
C PRO A 20 -5.87 -7.40 -8.05
N LEU A 21 -5.69 -8.52 -8.77
CA LEU A 21 -5.64 -9.87 -8.18
C LEU A 21 -4.63 -9.98 -7.02
N LEU A 22 -3.40 -9.49 -7.22
CA LEU A 22 -2.37 -9.54 -6.18
C LEU A 22 -2.78 -8.72 -4.94
N ALA A 23 -3.32 -7.53 -5.14
CA ALA A 23 -3.78 -6.67 -4.05
C ALA A 23 -4.92 -7.33 -3.26
N THR A 24 -5.85 -8.00 -3.97
CA THR A 24 -6.93 -8.78 -3.36
C THR A 24 -6.39 -9.96 -2.54
N LEU A 25 -5.42 -10.71 -3.07
CA LEU A 25 -4.79 -11.82 -2.36
C LEU A 25 -4.10 -11.38 -1.07
N VAL A 26 -3.37 -10.26 -1.10
CA VAL A 26 -2.71 -9.69 0.08
C VAL A 26 -3.72 -9.31 1.16
N THR A 27 -4.80 -8.61 0.80
CA THR A 27 -5.86 -8.28 1.75
C THR A 27 -6.58 -9.53 2.27
N ALA A 28 -6.87 -10.52 1.42
CA ALA A 28 -7.49 -11.77 1.84
C ALA A 28 -6.60 -12.52 2.87
N ALA A 29 -5.29 -12.57 2.64
CA ALA A 29 -4.35 -13.13 3.60
C ALA A 29 -4.39 -12.37 4.95
N GLY A 30 -4.40 -11.03 4.92
CA GLY A 30 -4.55 -10.21 6.12
C GLY A 30 -5.86 -10.49 6.87
N VAL A 31 -6.98 -10.63 6.16
CA VAL A 31 -8.28 -10.97 6.76
C VAL A 31 -8.23 -12.34 7.43
N VAL A 32 -7.72 -13.36 6.74
CA VAL A 32 -7.61 -14.72 7.30
C VAL A 32 -6.74 -14.71 8.56
N LEU A 33 -5.57 -14.08 8.52
CA LEU A 33 -4.68 -13.97 9.68
C LEU A 33 -5.34 -13.23 10.85
N THR A 34 -6.10 -12.17 10.56
CA THR A 34 -6.84 -11.41 11.58
C THR A 34 -7.90 -12.30 12.24
N VAL A 35 -8.69 -13.03 11.45
CA VAL A 35 -9.72 -13.95 11.97
C VAL A 35 -9.09 -15.03 12.84
N LEU A 36 -8.01 -15.66 12.39
CA LEU A 36 -7.29 -16.65 13.19
C LEU A 36 -6.77 -16.05 14.50
N GLY A 37 -6.18 -14.85 14.45
CA GLY A 37 -5.72 -14.14 15.64
C GLY A 37 -6.84 -13.80 16.63
N VAL A 38 -8.02 -13.38 16.14
CA VAL A 38 -9.20 -13.12 16.98
C VAL A 38 -9.72 -14.41 17.59
N VAL A 39 -9.81 -15.50 16.82
CA VAL A 39 -10.26 -16.81 17.34
C VAL A 39 -9.33 -17.30 18.43
N GLU A 40 -8.02 -17.19 18.24
CA GLU A 40 -7.02 -17.56 19.25
C GLU A 40 -7.12 -16.68 20.50
N ALA A 41 -7.34 -15.37 20.32
CA ALA A 41 -7.60 -14.47 21.42
C ALA A 41 -8.89 -14.86 22.18
N VAL A 42 -9.97 -15.21 21.51
CA VAL A 42 -11.22 -15.61 22.21
C VAL A 42 -11.04 -16.94 22.96
N ARG A 43 -10.23 -17.86 22.43
CA ARG A 43 -10.04 -19.20 23.00
C ARG A 43 -9.07 -19.24 24.18
N THR A 44 -8.12 -18.32 24.24
CA THR A 44 -7.14 -18.27 25.32
C THR A 44 -7.70 -17.47 26.50
N VAL A 45 -7.45 -17.91 27.73
CA VAL A 45 -7.70 -17.11 28.94
C VAL A 45 -6.33 -16.74 29.50
N PRO A 46 -5.98 -15.45 29.60
CA PRO A 46 -4.72 -15.04 30.23
C PRO A 46 -4.69 -15.52 31.68
N ALA A 47 -3.52 -15.97 32.14
CA ALA A 47 -3.32 -16.23 33.56
C ALA A 47 -3.44 -14.92 34.37
N ASP A 48 -3.76 -15.03 35.66
CA ASP A 48 -3.87 -13.85 36.54
C ASP A 48 -2.60 -13.00 36.49
N GLY A 49 -2.77 -11.71 36.19
CA GLY A 49 -1.68 -10.74 36.06
C GLY A 49 -0.91 -10.76 34.74
N GLN A 50 -1.26 -11.63 33.78
CA GLN A 50 -0.69 -11.60 32.43
C GLN A 50 -1.56 -10.81 31.45
N VAL A 51 -0.90 -10.00 30.62
CA VAL A 51 -1.54 -9.26 29.54
C VAL A 51 -1.29 -9.98 28.22
N ARG A 52 -2.33 -10.09 27.40
CA ARG A 52 -2.25 -10.79 26.11
C ARG A 52 -1.39 -10.01 25.11
N PRO A 53 -0.44 -10.63 24.40
CA PRO A 53 0.28 -9.97 23.31
C PRO A 53 -0.66 -9.67 22.13
N MET A 54 -0.76 -8.40 21.75
CA MET A 54 -1.66 -7.91 20.69
C MET A 54 -0.92 -7.45 19.42
N SER A 55 0.41 -7.35 19.46
CA SER A 55 1.23 -6.81 18.37
C SER A 55 1.02 -7.55 17.03
N ILE A 56 0.97 -8.88 17.06
CA ILE A 56 0.73 -9.70 15.86
C ILE A 56 -0.67 -9.45 15.30
N LEU A 57 -1.68 -9.34 16.16
CA LEU A 57 -3.05 -9.06 15.73
C LEU A 57 -3.17 -7.67 15.10
N VAL A 58 -2.48 -6.67 15.65
CA VAL A 58 -2.40 -5.31 15.08
C VAL A 58 -1.78 -5.36 13.67
N LEU A 59 -0.69 -6.11 13.49
CA LEU A 59 -0.05 -6.24 12.17
C LEU A 59 -0.93 -7.00 11.17
N ALA A 60 -1.62 -8.06 11.60
CA ALA A 60 -2.57 -8.78 10.75
C ALA A 60 -3.75 -7.89 10.32
N ALA A 61 -4.31 -7.11 11.25
CA ALA A 61 -5.37 -6.15 10.96
C ALA A 61 -4.88 -5.03 10.03
N ALA A 62 -3.66 -4.53 10.24
CA ALA A 62 -3.05 -3.54 9.35
C ALA A 62 -2.87 -4.10 7.93
N LEU A 63 -2.49 -5.37 7.78
CA LEU A 63 -2.42 -6.04 6.47
C LEU A 63 -3.81 -6.19 5.83
N ALA A 64 -4.82 -6.56 6.61
CA ALA A 64 -6.20 -6.65 6.12
C ALA A 64 -6.71 -5.30 5.60
N LEU A 65 -6.51 -4.23 6.38
CA LEU A 65 -7.01 -2.90 6.10
C LEU A 65 -6.18 -2.17 5.04
N GLY A 66 -4.86 -2.27 5.08
CA GLY A 66 -3.94 -1.50 4.24
C GLY A 66 -3.33 -2.25 3.06
N GLY A 67 -3.36 -3.60 3.08
CA GLY A 67 -2.64 -4.45 2.12
C GLY A 67 -3.02 -4.22 0.67
N TYR A 68 -4.32 -4.07 0.38
CA TYR A 68 -4.82 -3.74 -0.95
C TYR A 68 -4.20 -2.43 -1.44
N SER A 69 -4.38 -1.35 -0.70
CA SER A 69 -3.89 -0.02 -1.10
C SER A 69 -2.38 0.04 -1.22
N LEU A 70 -1.63 -0.60 -0.32
CA LEU A 70 -0.17 -0.66 -0.42
C LEU A 70 0.27 -1.39 -1.70
N THR A 71 -0.35 -2.54 -1.99
CA THR A 71 -0.03 -3.31 -3.20
C THR A 71 -0.38 -2.54 -4.46
N ARG A 72 -1.55 -1.88 -4.50
CA ARG A 72 -1.96 -1.01 -5.61
C ARG A 72 -0.97 0.12 -5.83
N LEU A 73 -0.52 0.77 -4.76
CA LEU A 73 0.46 1.84 -4.84
C LEU A 73 1.79 1.36 -5.44
N LEU A 74 2.28 0.20 -5.02
CA LEU A 74 3.51 -0.39 -5.58
C LEU A 74 3.34 -0.76 -7.06
N GLN A 75 2.20 -1.34 -7.44
CA GLN A 75 1.89 -1.64 -8.84
C GLN A 75 1.88 -0.37 -9.70
N LEU A 76 1.27 0.71 -9.21
CA LEU A 76 1.22 2.01 -9.90
C LEU A 76 2.59 2.67 -9.99
N TRP A 77 3.40 2.57 -8.93
CA TRP A 77 4.77 3.07 -8.95
C TRP A 77 5.64 2.35 -9.99
N VAL A 78 5.58 1.02 -10.03
CA VAL A 78 6.31 0.21 -11.02
C VAL A 78 5.86 0.53 -12.44
N LEU A 79 4.55 0.72 -12.65
CA LEU A 79 4.01 1.12 -13.95
C LEU A 79 4.54 2.49 -14.38
N ALA A 80 4.47 3.49 -13.51
CA ALA A 80 4.95 4.84 -13.79
C ALA A 80 6.47 4.84 -14.08
N GLU A 81 7.27 4.13 -13.27
CA GLU A 81 8.71 4.01 -13.46
C GLU A 81 9.07 3.30 -14.78
N SER A 82 8.38 2.21 -15.11
CA SER A 82 8.57 1.52 -16.39
C SER A 82 8.24 2.43 -17.57
N ARG A 83 7.21 3.25 -17.44
CA ARG A 83 6.77 4.15 -18.50
C ARG A 83 7.76 5.29 -18.72
N ARG A 84 8.20 5.93 -17.64
CA ARG A 84 9.29 6.92 -17.62
C ARG A 84 10.55 6.43 -18.33
N ARG A 85 10.98 5.20 -18.06
CA ARG A 85 12.14 4.58 -18.74
C ARG A 85 11.94 4.40 -20.23
N ARG A 86 10.74 3.97 -20.66
CA ARG A 86 10.41 3.81 -22.08
C ARG A 86 10.32 5.15 -22.80
N HIS A 87 9.72 6.17 -22.16
CA HIS A 87 9.69 7.53 -22.68
C HIS A 87 11.11 8.08 -22.90
N ALA A 88 11.97 7.93 -21.90
CA ALA A 88 13.38 8.34 -21.99
C ALA A 88 14.16 7.60 -23.09
N ALA A 89 13.74 6.37 -23.45
CA ALA A 89 14.28 5.61 -24.56
C ALA A 89 13.68 5.99 -25.93
N GLY A 90 12.82 7.01 -25.99
CA GLY A 90 12.18 7.48 -27.22
C GLY A 90 11.04 6.59 -27.72
N ALA A 91 10.51 5.71 -26.87
CA ALA A 91 9.37 4.87 -27.25
C ALA A 91 8.09 5.69 -27.32
N GLU A 92 7.29 5.47 -28.34
CA GLU A 92 5.90 5.96 -28.38
C GLU A 92 5.09 5.21 -27.32
N LEU A 93 4.35 5.97 -26.51
CA LEU A 93 3.61 5.43 -25.38
C LEU A 93 2.11 5.58 -25.60
N PRO A 94 1.31 4.52 -25.37
CA PRO A 94 -0.15 4.62 -25.47
C PRO A 94 -0.68 5.56 -24.39
N GLU A 95 -1.78 6.25 -24.65
CA GLU A 95 -2.39 7.16 -23.68
C GLU A 95 -2.74 6.44 -22.36
N VAL A 96 -2.65 7.17 -21.25
CA VAL A 96 -2.99 6.68 -19.91
C VAL A 96 -4.34 7.24 -19.53
N ARG A 97 -5.22 6.39 -18.98
CA ARG A 97 -6.51 6.85 -18.45
C ARG A 97 -6.27 7.79 -17.27
N TRP A 98 -6.87 8.98 -17.29
CA TRP A 98 -6.73 10.00 -16.24
C TRP A 98 -6.96 9.46 -14.82
N GLN A 99 -7.88 8.50 -14.66
CA GLN A 99 -8.19 7.84 -13.39
C GLN A 99 -6.97 7.13 -12.77
N LEU A 100 -6.02 6.65 -13.59
CA LEU A 100 -4.80 6.00 -13.11
C LEU A 100 -3.77 7.00 -12.59
N LEU A 101 -3.80 8.24 -13.12
CA LEU A 101 -2.88 9.30 -12.73
C LEU A 101 -3.18 9.84 -11.33
N ASP A 102 -4.42 9.71 -10.83
CA ASP A 102 -4.78 10.13 -9.48
C ASP A 102 -4.89 8.98 -8.47
N ALA A 103 -5.03 7.74 -8.96
CA ALA A 103 -5.28 6.57 -8.12
C ALA A 103 -4.19 6.34 -7.05
N HIS A 104 -2.93 6.69 -7.34
CA HIS A 104 -1.84 6.52 -6.36
C HIS A 104 -1.99 7.44 -5.16
N SER A 105 -2.59 8.63 -5.32
CA SER A 105 -2.82 9.56 -4.21
C SER A 105 -3.83 9.00 -3.22
N LEU A 106 -4.94 8.41 -3.69
CA LEU A 106 -5.96 7.82 -2.82
C LEU A 106 -5.40 6.63 -2.04
N HIS A 107 -4.71 5.71 -2.71
CA HIS A 107 -4.10 4.55 -2.06
C HIS A 107 -2.99 4.95 -1.08
N ALA A 108 -2.21 5.98 -1.40
CA ALA A 108 -1.17 6.49 -0.51
C ALA A 108 -1.76 7.10 0.77
N VAL A 109 -2.81 7.93 0.68
CA VAL A 109 -3.47 8.50 1.86
C VAL A 109 -3.96 7.41 2.80
N TRP A 110 -4.63 6.39 2.25
CA TRP A 110 -5.12 5.26 3.05
C TRP A 110 -3.97 4.48 3.71
N ALA A 111 -2.94 4.12 2.95
CA ALA A 111 -1.80 3.37 3.48
C ALA A 111 -0.97 4.16 4.52
N ILE A 112 -0.86 5.50 4.36
CA ILE A 112 -0.29 6.38 5.38
C ILE A 112 -1.14 6.33 6.66
N GLY A 113 -2.47 6.43 6.54
CA GLY A 113 -3.37 6.36 7.70
C GLY A 113 -3.23 5.05 8.47
N VAL A 114 -3.15 3.91 7.77
CA VAL A 114 -2.91 2.60 8.40
C VAL A 114 -1.54 2.55 9.07
N GLY A 115 -0.46 2.96 8.39
CA GLY A 115 0.88 2.98 8.95
C GLY A 115 1.01 3.88 10.19
N ALA A 116 0.43 5.08 10.14
CA ALA A 116 0.38 6.01 11.26
C ALA A 116 -0.41 5.44 12.45
N SER A 117 -1.50 4.72 12.19
CA SER A 117 -2.29 4.06 13.24
C SER A 117 -1.49 2.94 13.93
N VAL A 118 -0.74 2.14 13.17
CA VAL A 118 0.18 1.13 13.73
C VAL A 118 1.27 1.80 14.56
N ALA A 119 1.84 2.91 14.07
CA ALA A 119 2.85 3.67 14.78
C ALA A 119 2.33 4.21 16.12
N LEU A 120 1.11 4.75 16.11
CA LEU A 120 0.41 5.24 17.30
C LEU A 120 0.17 4.11 18.33
N MET A 121 -0.27 2.92 17.89
CA MET A 121 -0.39 1.76 18.77
C MET A 121 0.97 1.39 19.39
N GLY A 122 2.04 1.43 18.61
CA GLY A 122 3.39 1.22 19.13
C GLY A 122 3.81 2.26 20.18
N LEU A 123 3.52 3.54 19.93
CA LEU A 123 3.77 4.62 20.89
C LEU A 123 3.01 4.39 22.20
N LEU A 124 1.74 4.00 22.11
CA LEU A 124 0.91 3.67 23.28
C LEU A 124 1.49 2.48 24.06
N GLY A 125 2.02 1.46 23.38
CA GLY A 125 2.70 0.33 24.03
C GLY A 125 3.98 0.73 24.76
N VAL A 126 4.78 1.65 24.18
CA VAL A 126 5.95 2.20 24.87
C VAL A 126 5.54 3.00 26.09
N TRP A 127 4.52 3.86 25.96
CA TRP A 127 4.00 4.69 27.05
C TRP A 127 3.45 3.83 28.19
N SER A 128 2.65 2.82 27.86
CA SER A 128 2.08 1.85 28.81
C SER A 128 3.15 1.09 29.60
N LEU A 129 4.26 0.71 28.94
CA LEU A 129 5.41 0.11 29.62
C LEU A 129 6.06 1.07 30.61
N LEU A 130 6.21 2.35 30.24
CA LEU A 130 6.80 3.39 31.10
C LEU A 130 5.91 3.69 32.32
N ASP A 131 4.59 3.66 32.14
CA ASP A 131 3.60 3.83 33.22
C ASP A 131 3.46 2.58 34.10
N GLY A 132 4.11 1.46 33.77
CA GLY A 132 4.04 0.21 34.53
C GLY A 132 2.69 -0.53 34.40
N HIS A 133 1.86 -0.15 33.42
CA HIS A 133 0.54 -0.72 33.19
C HIS A 133 0.50 -1.41 31.83
N PRO A 134 0.97 -2.66 31.68
CA PRO A 134 1.12 -3.32 30.39
C PRO A 134 -0.21 -3.43 29.62
N SER A 135 -0.14 -3.14 28.32
CA SER A 135 -1.26 -3.10 27.38
C SER A 135 -1.31 -4.30 26.43
N GLY A 136 -0.25 -5.11 26.41
CA GLY A 136 -0.09 -6.22 25.47
C GLY A 136 0.59 -5.80 24.16
N LEU A 137 0.98 -4.54 24.03
CA LEU A 137 1.69 -4.00 22.87
C LEU A 137 3.20 -3.95 23.08
N GLU A 138 3.68 -4.31 24.28
CA GLU A 138 5.07 -4.25 24.67
C GLU A 138 5.93 -5.22 23.86
N PRO A 139 7.15 -4.83 23.44
CA PRO A 139 7.84 -3.60 23.82
C PRO A 139 7.48 -2.34 23.01
N GLY A 140 6.39 -2.30 22.24
CA GLY A 140 5.80 -1.11 21.60
C GLY A 140 6.58 -0.51 20.44
N TRP A 141 7.88 -0.33 20.62
CA TRP A 141 8.82 0.22 19.64
C TRP A 141 8.82 -0.50 18.28
N PRO A 142 8.60 -1.84 18.16
CA PRO A 142 8.58 -2.47 16.83
C PRO A 142 7.42 -1.97 15.99
N LEU A 143 6.24 -1.76 16.60
CA LEU A 143 5.07 -1.21 15.92
C LEU A 143 5.27 0.27 15.58
N LEU A 144 5.89 1.03 16.49
CA LEU A 144 6.24 2.44 16.27
C LEU A 144 7.14 2.60 15.04
N LEU A 145 8.24 1.85 15.00
CA LEU A 145 9.21 1.91 13.91
C LEU A 145 8.64 1.38 12.60
N SER A 146 7.97 0.22 12.62
CA SER A 146 7.42 -0.38 11.39
C SER A 146 6.27 0.45 10.79
N GLY A 147 5.33 0.91 11.62
CA GLY A 147 4.23 1.78 11.19
C GLY A 147 4.73 3.13 10.68
N GLY A 148 5.67 3.75 11.41
CA GLY A 148 6.25 5.04 11.02
C GLY A 148 7.08 4.95 9.74
N ALA A 149 7.92 3.91 9.61
CA ALA A 149 8.67 3.64 8.39
C ALA A 149 7.74 3.40 7.20
N LEU A 150 6.67 2.61 7.37
CA LEU A 150 5.69 2.38 6.32
C LEU A 150 5.03 3.69 5.87
N ALA A 151 4.53 4.51 6.80
CA ALA A 151 3.91 5.79 6.47
C ALA A 151 4.87 6.72 5.70
N LEU A 152 6.13 6.80 6.15
CA LEU A 152 7.17 7.58 5.48
C LEU A 152 7.46 7.03 4.07
N LEU A 153 7.67 5.73 3.92
CA LEU A 153 7.95 5.10 2.64
C LEU A 153 6.80 5.30 1.65
N VAL A 154 5.55 5.14 2.09
CA VAL A 154 4.36 5.38 1.26
C VAL A 154 4.30 6.85 0.82
N HIS A 155 4.61 7.79 1.70
CA HIS A 155 4.68 9.21 1.35
C HIS A 155 5.75 9.47 0.27
N LEU A 156 6.94 8.89 0.41
CA LEU A 156 8.01 9.00 -0.58
C LEU A 156 7.66 8.35 -1.92
N VAL A 157 7.04 7.15 -1.89
CA VAL A 157 6.59 6.44 -3.09
C VAL A 157 5.50 7.24 -3.82
N ARG A 158 4.58 7.88 -3.10
CA ARG A 158 3.57 8.76 -3.70
C ARG A 158 4.24 9.88 -4.49
N GLY A 159 5.18 10.59 -3.88
CA GLY A 159 5.91 11.70 -4.54
C GLY A 159 6.75 11.22 -5.74
N ARG A 160 7.42 10.06 -5.61
CA ARG A 160 8.15 9.42 -6.72
C ARG A 160 7.22 9.05 -7.87
N THR A 161 6.05 8.50 -7.57
CA THR A 161 5.06 8.08 -8.58
C THR A 161 4.55 9.28 -9.37
N SER A 162 4.19 10.38 -8.70
CA SER A 162 3.81 11.64 -9.38
C SER A 162 4.89 12.12 -10.34
N ARG A 163 6.15 12.20 -9.87
CA ARG A 163 7.28 12.62 -10.72
C ARG A 163 7.49 11.70 -11.92
N CYS A 164 7.31 10.39 -11.74
CA CYS A 164 7.45 9.44 -12.85
C CYS A 164 6.40 9.67 -13.94
N TRP A 165 5.17 10.04 -13.56
CA TRP A 165 4.11 10.40 -14.51
C TRP A 165 4.41 11.73 -15.23
N GLU A 166 4.91 12.74 -14.50
CA GLU A 166 5.35 14.02 -15.08
C GLU A 166 6.49 13.83 -16.08
N GLU A 167 7.54 13.07 -15.71
CA GLU A 167 8.69 12.76 -16.57
C GLU A 167 8.32 11.90 -17.80
N ALA A 168 7.22 11.14 -17.72
CA ALA A 168 6.66 10.40 -18.84
C ALA A 168 5.78 11.26 -19.76
N GLY A 169 5.53 12.53 -19.42
CA GLY A 169 4.71 13.46 -20.19
C GLY A 169 3.19 13.27 -20.01
N ASP A 170 2.77 12.47 -19.02
CA ASP A 170 1.36 12.10 -18.83
C ASP A 170 0.60 13.09 -17.92
N VAL A 171 1.30 13.97 -17.21
CA VAL A 171 0.72 15.04 -16.38
C VAL A 171 1.41 16.34 -16.77
N ARG A 172 0.62 17.34 -17.21
CA ARG A 172 1.09 18.70 -17.56
C ARG A 172 0.81 19.68 -16.43
#